data_AF-A0AAJ2LA54-F1
#
_entry.id   AF-A0AAJ2LA54-F1
#
_cell.length_a   1.000
_cell.length_b   1.000
_cell.length_c   1.000
_cell.angle_alpha   90.00
_cell.angle_beta   90.00
_cell.angle_gamma   90.00
#
_symmetry.space_group_name_H-M   'P 1'
#
loop_
_entity.id
_entity.type
_entity.pdbx_description
1 polymer ?
#
loop_
_entity_poly.entity_id
_entity_poly.type
_entity_poly.pdbx_seq_one_letter_code
_entity_poly.pdbx_strand_id
1 'polypeptide(L)'
;MALHELSRTSARNEQYLLLFRSGDERALNYFYKRTYDSLLYIGRGLVNDEFLVSCILHECYLKVWAHRDKIESLPHAYRFIRLNLRWQVLKQVQKPAYQIYRKMTEIDHLEPFLGEKPDLDSYFADGAEGKRWNEISKAISFLPKERQLIASLHFQDGHSPREVAKRIGANTLRVTSEIQKAVEDLKKIVAPKATVPVLQVKQSYPYDHILSSEQAAVFALRQDQKKSFADIASILGYPQTQVQQYYIKAYQLVKNHWKQNGR
;
A
#
# COMPACT_ATOMS: atom_id res chain seq x y z
N MET A 1 -19.08 -3.27 4.09
CA MET A 1 -20.12 -3.01 5.11
C MET A 1 -19.53 -2.39 6.38
N ALA A 2 -18.45 -2.94 6.96
CA ALA A 2 -17.84 -2.40 8.18
C ALA A 2 -17.40 -0.92 8.11
N LEU A 3 -16.81 -0.48 6.99
CA LEU A 3 -16.37 0.92 6.81
C LEU A 3 -17.56 1.89 6.81
N HIS A 4 -18.66 1.52 6.15
CA HIS A 4 -19.88 2.31 6.09
C HIS A 4 -20.60 2.42 7.45
N GLU A 5 -20.58 1.35 8.26
CA GLU A 5 -21.13 1.40 9.63
C GLU A 5 -20.28 2.22 10.60
N LEU A 6 -18.96 2.20 10.42
CA LEU A 6 -18.03 3.02 11.18
C LEU A 6 -18.02 4.48 10.73
N SER A 7 -18.27 4.75 9.43
CA SER A 7 -18.29 6.09 8.85
C SER A 7 -19.59 6.84 9.11
N ARG A 8 -20.68 6.14 9.47
CA ARG A 8 -21.85 6.78 10.08
C ARG A 8 -21.40 7.41 11.40
N THR A 9 -21.16 8.72 11.37
CA THR A 9 -20.93 9.53 12.56
C THR A 9 -22.12 9.35 13.50
N SER A 10 -21.95 8.50 14.51
CA SER A 10 -22.94 8.24 15.53
C SER A 10 -22.32 8.61 16.86
N ALA A 11 -23.09 9.25 17.76
CA ALA A 11 -22.64 9.60 19.11
C ALA A 11 -22.01 8.41 19.84
N ARG A 12 -22.47 7.20 19.51
CA ARG A 12 -21.90 5.93 19.97
C ARG A 12 -20.44 5.74 19.50
N ASN A 13 -20.14 5.95 18.22
CA ASN A 13 -18.77 5.79 17.69
C ASN A 13 -17.79 6.82 18.29
N GLU A 14 -18.25 8.04 18.57
CA GLU A 14 -17.44 9.06 19.25
C GLU A 14 -17.16 8.69 20.71
N GLN A 15 -18.16 8.18 21.43
CA GLN A 15 -17.98 7.67 22.80
C GLN A 15 -16.98 6.50 22.83
N TYR A 16 -17.10 5.55 21.91
CA TYR A 16 -16.16 4.43 21.83
C TYR A 16 -14.75 4.87 21.40
N LEU A 17 -14.61 5.95 20.64
CA LEU A 17 -13.29 6.52 20.33
C LEU A 17 -12.61 7.09 21.58
N LEU A 18 -13.35 7.80 22.44
CA LEU A 18 -12.81 8.31 23.71
C LEU A 18 -12.34 7.15 24.61
N LEU A 19 -13.16 6.10 24.73
CA LEU A 19 -12.83 4.88 25.46
C LEU A 19 -11.63 4.14 24.85
N PHE A 20 -11.50 4.16 23.52
CA PHE A 20 -10.37 3.55 22.81
C PHE A 20 -9.05 4.26 23.16
N ARG A 21 -9.06 5.60 23.19
CA ARG A 21 -7.89 6.40 23.59
C ARG A 21 -7.55 6.25 25.07
N SER A 22 -8.55 6.14 25.94
CA SER A 22 -8.32 5.92 27.37
C SER A 22 -7.79 4.52 27.71
N GLY A 23 -7.64 3.63 26.72
CA GLY A 23 -7.14 2.27 26.93
C GLY A 23 -8.19 1.30 27.47
N ASP A 24 -9.49 1.61 27.33
CA ASP A 24 -10.56 0.70 27.74
C ASP A 24 -10.74 -0.42 26.70
N GLU A 25 -10.48 -1.66 27.11
CA GLU A 25 -10.57 -2.84 26.25
C GLU A 25 -11.97 -3.05 25.65
N ARG A 26 -13.02 -2.53 26.28
CA ARG A 26 -14.39 -2.58 25.75
C ARG A 26 -14.50 -1.88 24.40
N ALA A 27 -13.73 -0.82 24.19
CA ALA A 27 -13.68 -0.12 22.91
C ALA A 27 -12.93 -0.89 21.84
N LEU A 28 -11.83 -1.55 22.22
CA LEU A 28 -11.11 -2.45 21.30
C LEU A 28 -12.02 -3.60 20.87
N ASN A 29 -12.73 -4.24 21.81
CA ASN A 29 -13.67 -5.33 21.51
C ASN A 29 -14.84 -4.85 20.62
N TYR A 30 -15.39 -3.66 20.91
CA TYR A 30 -16.43 -3.03 20.09
C TYR A 30 -15.97 -2.83 18.64
N PHE A 31 -14.74 -2.35 18.46
CA PHE A 31 -14.14 -2.12 17.15
C PHE A 31 -13.80 -3.42 16.44
N TYR A 32 -13.17 -4.37 17.13
CA TYR A 32 -12.79 -5.68 16.62
C TYR A 32 -13.99 -6.44 16.06
N LYS A 33 -15.07 -6.60 16.84
CA LYS A 33 -16.28 -7.34 16.42
C LYS A 33 -16.93 -6.80 15.15
N ARG A 34 -16.79 -5.50 14.87
CA ARG A 34 -17.39 -4.87 13.66
C ARG A 34 -16.50 -4.95 12.44
N THR A 35 -15.20 -5.09 12.64
CA THR A 35 -14.22 -4.90 11.57
C THR A 35 -13.54 -6.19 11.16
N TYR A 36 -13.43 -7.15 12.08
CA TYR A 36 -12.66 -8.37 11.89
C TYR A 36 -13.12 -9.16 10.68
N ASP A 37 -14.40 -9.55 10.61
CA ASP A 37 -14.93 -10.37 9.51
C ASP A 37 -14.76 -9.69 8.15
N SER A 38 -15.01 -8.38 8.11
CA SER A 38 -14.84 -7.58 6.89
C SER A 38 -13.38 -7.52 6.43
N LEU A 39 -12.44 -7.38 7.36
CA LEU A 39 -11.02 -7.31 7.04
C LEU A 39 -10.45 -8.70 6.73
N LEU A 40 -10.91 -9.75 7.40
CA LEU A 40 -10.57 -11.14 7.13
C LEU A 40 -11.00 -11.53 5.72
N TYR A 41 -12.23 -11.18 5.32
CA TYR A 41 -12.70 -11.38 3.95
C TYR A 41 -11.81 -10.67 2.92
N ILE A 42 -11.42 -9.41 3.19
CA ILE A 42 -10.51 -8.66 2.32
C ILE A 42 -9.14 -9.36 2.21
N GLY A 43 -8.57 -9.80 3.33
CA GLY A 43 -7.27 -10.47 3.35
C GLY A 43 -7.30 -11.85 2.66
N ARG A 44 -8.37 -12.62 2.83
CA ARG A 44 -8.59 -13.90 2.14
C ARG A 44 -8.74 -13.74 0.63
N GLY A 45 -9.23 -12.57 0.17
CA GLY A 45 -9.21 -12.22 -1.25
C GLY A 45 -7.81 -12.03 -1.83
N LEU A 46 -6.79 -11.83 -0.99
CA LEU A 46 -5.39 -11.68 -1.40
C LEU A 46 -4.61 -12.99 -1.31
N VAL A 47 -4.89 -13.84 -0.33
CA VAL A 47 -4.23 -15.14 -0.15
C VAL A 47 -5.23 -16.15 0.41
N ASN A 48 -5.25 -17.36 -0.14
CA ASN A 48 -6.14 -18.43 0.32
C ASN A 48 -5.56 -19.17 1.54
N ASP A 49 -5.14 -18.42 2.55
CA ASP A 49 -4.60 -18.92 3.82
C ASP A 49 -5.22 -18.10 4.96
N GLU A 50 -6.28 -18.65 5.55
CA GLU A 50 -7.03 -17.98 6.61
C GLU A 50 -6.20 -17.79 7.88
N PHE A 51 -5.37 -18.78 8.23
CA PHE A 51 -4.50 -18.71 9.40
C PHE A 51 -3.51 -17.55 9.26
N LEU A 52 -2.81 -17.47 8.13
CA LEU A 52 -1.88 -16.38 7.84
C LEU A 52 -2.56 -15.00 7.92
N VAL A 53 -3.72 -14.85 7.27
CA VAL A 53 -4.47 -13.59 7.28
C VAL A 53 -4.91 -13.23 8.70
N SER A 54 -5.37 -14.22 9.49
CA SER A 54 -5.79 -14.01 10.88
C SER A 54 -4.64 -13.55 11.77
N CYS A 55 -3.44 -14.12 11.62
CA CYS A 55 -2.25 -13.73 12.38
C CYS A 55 -1.85 -12.29 12.06
N ILE A 56 -1.78 -11.95 10.76
CA ILE A 56 -1.47 -10.59 10.31
C ILE A 56 -2.50 -9.60 10.84
N LEU A 57 -3.79 -9.95 10.81
CA LEU A 57 -4.86 -9.11 11.35
C LEU A 57 -4.64 -8.78 12.83
N HIS A 58 -4.35 -9.78 13.65
CA HIS A 58 -4.08 -9.57 15.07
C HIS A 58 -2.90 -8.62 15.29
N GLU A 59 -1.81 -8.75 14.53
CA GLU A 59 -0.70 -7.80 14.58
C GLU A 59 -1.14 -6.38 14.19
N CYS A 60 -2.01 -6.23 13.19
CA CYS A 60 -2.53 -4.91 12.80
C CYS A 60 -3.34 -4.28 13.94
N TYR A 61 -4.21 -5.04 14.62
CA TYR A 61 -4.96 -4.53 15.77
C TYR A 61 -4.04 -4.13 16.93
N LEU A 62 -3.01 -4.93 17.21
CA LEU A 62 -2.02 -4.61 18.25
C LEU A 62 -1.28 -3.30 17.93
N LYS A 63 -0.94 -3.06 16.66
CA LYS A 63 -0.33 -1.78 16.24
C LYS A 63 -1.27 -0.60 16.43
N VAL A 64 -2.55 -0.73 16.05
CA VAL A 64 -3.54 0.33 16.31
C VAL A 64 -3.68 0.59 17.80
N TRP A 65 -3.70 -0.46 18.62
CA TRP A 65 -3.81 -0.33 20.08
C TRP A 65 -2.57 0.34 20.70
N ALA A 66 -1.38 0.00 20.21
CA ALA A 66 -0.12 0.64 20.63
C ALA A 66 -0.10 2.14 20.29
N HIS A 67 -0.71 2.54 19.17
CA HIS A 67 -0.82 3.93 18.73
C HIS A 67 -2.20 4.55 18.98
N ARG A 68 -2.98 4.03 19.94
CA ARG A 68 -4.36 4.46 20.22
C ARG A 68 -4.50 5.96 20.45
N ASP A 69 -3.52 6.60 21.06
CA ASP A 69 -3.50 8.04 21.35
C ASP A 69 -3.50 8.90 20.09
N LYS A 70 -2.99 8.35 18.98
CA LYS A 70 -2.86 9.02 17.68
C LYS A 70 -4.04 8.72 16.74
N ILE A 71 -4.98 7.87 17.16
CA ILE A 71 -6.15 7.51 16.36
C ILE A 71 -7.18 8.64 16.40
N GLU A 72 -7.32 9.35 15.28
CA GLU A 72 -8.28 10.43 15.09
C GLU A 72 -9.75 9.99 15.02
N SER A 73 -10.02 8.78 14.53
CA SER A 73 -11.38 8.24 14.39
C SER A 73 -11.38 6.72 14.20
N LEU A 74 -12.50 6.04 14.47
CA LEU A 74 -12.61 4.59 14.20
C LEU A 74 -12.43 4.24 12.70
N PRO A 75 -12.94 5.05 11.74
CA PRO A 75 -12.60 4.88 10.33
C PRO A 75 -11.11 5.05 10.02
N HIS A 76 -10.39 5.94 10.73
CA HIS A 76 -8.94 6.08 10.61
C HIS A 76 -8.24 4.78 11.05
N ALA A 77 -8.59 4.23 12.22
CA ALA A 77 -8.09 2.92 12.66
C ALA A 77 -8.38 1.80 11.64
N TYR A 78 -9.60 1.74 11.10
CA TYR A 78 -9.96 0.74 10.09
C TYR A 78 -9.11 0.86 8.81
N ARG A 79 -8.95 2.09 8.29
CA ARG A 79 -8.14 2.34 7.09
C ARG A 79 -6.69 1.95 7.30
N PHE A 80 -6.12 2.25 8.46
CA PHE A 80 -4.78 1.81 8.82
C PHE A 80 -4.67 0.28 8.81
N ILE A 81 -5.58 -0.44 9.47
CA ILE A 81 -5.54 -1.91 9.50
C ILE A 81 -5.65 -2.46 8.09
N ARG A 82 -6.57 -1.94 7.28
CA ARG A 82 -6.73 -2.39 5.89
C ARG A 82 -5.46 -2.18 5.07
N LEU A 83 -4.79 -1.03 5.21
CA LEU A 83 -3.53 -0.73 4.55
C LEU A 83 -2.42 -1.68 5.02
N ASN A 84 -2.27 -1.83 6.34
CA ASN A 84 -1.24 -2.67 6.94
C ASN A 84 -1.43 -4.15 6.56
N LEU A 85 -2.66 -4.66 6.67
CA LEU A 85 -3.03 -6.01 6.27
C LEU A 85 -2.65 -6.28 4.83
N ARG A 86 -3.06 -5.40 3.91
CA ARG A 86 -2.78 -5.56 2.49
C ARG A 86 -1.27 -5.62 2.23
N TRP A 87 -0.51 -4.70 2.82
CA TRP A 87 0.94 -4.67 2.63
C TRP A 87 1.64 -5.91 3.22
N GLN A 88 1.27 -6.31 4.44
CA GLN A 88 1.82 -7.49 5.11
C GLN A 88 1.51 -8.77 4.33
N VAL A 89 0.26 -8.97 3.89
CA VAL A 89 -0.13 -10.15 3.09
C VAL A 89 0.64 -10.18 1.77
N LEU A 90 0.69 -9.07 1.03
CA LEU A 90 1.43 -9.01 -0.23
C LEU A 90 2.93 -9.29 -0.04
N LYS A 91 3.53 -8.78 1.04
CA LYS A 91 4.93 -9.10 1.40
C LYS A 91 5.15 -10.59 1.63
N GLN A 92 4.21 -11.28 2.28
CA GLN A 92 4.31 -12.72 2.50
C GLN A 92 4.18 -13.49 1.19
N VAL A 93 3.23 -13.11 0.32
CA VAL A 93 2.99 -13.78 -0.96
C VAL A 93 4.14 -13.57 -1.97
N GLN A 94 4.93 -12.51 -1.83
CA GLN A 94 6.16 -12.32 -2.62
C GLN A 94 7.27 -13.32 -2.29
N LYS A 95 7.19 -14.05 -1.17
CA LYS A 95 8.20 -15.04 -0.81
C LYS A 95 8.12 -16.26 -1.75
N PRO A 96 9.26 -16.90 -2.07
CA PRO A 96 9.31 -18.02 -2.99
C PRO A 96 8.41 -19.21 -2.59
N ALA A 97 8.18 -19.40 -1.29
CA ALA A 97 7.27 -20.42 -0.76
C ALA A 97 5.80 -20.27 -1.22
N TYR A 98 5.38 -19.06 -1.63
CA TYR A 98 4.00 -18.78 -2.03
C TYR A 98 3.81 -18.62 -3.55
N GLN A 99 4.81 -18.97 -4.36
CA GLN A 99 4.75 -18.86 -5.83
C GLN A 99 3.60 -19.67 -6.47
N ILE A 100 3.19 -20.78 -5.84
CA ILE A 100 2.08 -21.61 -6.29
C ILE A 100 0.75 -20.85 -6.16
N TYR A 101 0.58 -20.10 -5.07
CA TYR A 101 -0.63 -19.31 -4.81
C TYR A 101 -0.72 -18.07 -5.70
N ARG A 102 0.43 -17.51 -6.11
CA ARG A 102 0.48 -16.34 -7.03
C ARG A 102 -0.28 -16.60 -8.35
N LYS A 103 -0.22 -17.84 -8.88
CA LYS A 103 -0.90 -18.22 -10.13
C LYS A 103 -2.42 -18.36 -10.01
N MET A 104 -2.95 -18.57 -8.80
CA MET A 104 -4.38 -18.80 -8.55
C MET A 104 -5.14 -17.52 -8.21
N THR A 105 -4.45 -16.49 -7.74
CA THR A 105 -5.05 -15.22 -7.31
C THR A 105 -4.71 -14.12 -8.30
N GLU A 106 -5.68 -13.25 -8.63
CA GLU A 106 -5.55 -12.02 -9.46
C GLU A 106 -4.61 -10.95 -8.84
N ILE A 107 -3.56 -11.35 -8.13
CA ILE A 107 -2.59 -10.47 -7.47
C ILE A 107 -1.79 -9.66 -8.48
N ASP A 108 -1.62 -10.16 -9.71
CA ASP A 108 -0.89 -9.43 -10.75
C ASP A 108 -1.61 -8.11 -11.14
N HIS A 109 -2.93 -7.99 -10.92
CA HIS A 109 -3.64 -6.71 -11.06
C HIS A 109 -3.46 -5.77 -9.86
N LEU A 110 -2.96 -6.27 -8.74
CA LEU A 110 -2.79 -5.53 -7.48
C LEU A 110 -1.37 -4.98 -7.31
N GLU A 111 -0.41 -5.49 -8.07
CA GLU A 111 1.01 -5.07 -8.08
C GLU A 111 1.19 -3.57 -8.44
N PRO A 112 0.43 -2.98 -9.38
CA PRO A 112 0.55 -1.53 -9.68
C PRO A 112 0.09 -0.61 -8.54
N PHE A 113 -0.65 -1.13 -7.56
CA PHE A 113 -1.08 -0.38 -6.37
C PHE A 113 -0.02 -0.38 -5.26
N LEU A 114 1.10 -1.10 -5.45
CA LEU A 114 2.26 -1.09 -4.57
C LEU A 114 3.11 0.16 -4.85
N GLY A 115 2.58 1.35 -4.54
CA GLY A 115 3.47 2.49 -4.32
C GLY A 115 4.59 2.15 -3.31
N GLU A 116 5.48 3.11 -3.05
CA GLU A 116 6.51 2.94 -2.02
C GLU A 116 5.93 2.36 -0.71
N LYS A 117 6.73 1.54 -0.02
CA LYS A 117 6.39 0.97 1.28
C LYS A 117 5.75 2.08 2.13
N PRO A 118 4.49 1.93 2.57
CA PRO A 118 3.92 2.90 3.48
C PRO A 118 4.79 2.92 4.73
N ASP A 119 5.40 4.06 5.03
CA ASP A 119 6.02 4.28 6.31
C ASP A 119 4.90 4.33 7.35
N LEU A 120 4.70 3.20 8.01
CA LEU A 120 3.64 2.98 8.98
C LEU A 120 3.90 3.77 10.27
N ASP A 121 5.16 4.12 10.53
CA ASP A 121 5.54 4.94 11.69
C ASP A 121 5.27 6.42 11.39
N SER A 122 5.55 6.87 10.15
CA SER A 122 5.14 8.20 9.70
C SER A 122 3.63 8.34 9.56
N TYR A 123 2.90 7.24 9.32
CA TYR A 123 1.44 7.25 9.21
C TYR A 123 0.76 7.88 10.44
N PHE A 124 1.33 7.66 11.63
CA PHE A 124 0.83 8.25 12.86
C PHE A 124 1.55 9.54 13.28
N ALA A 125 2.63 9.94 12.61
CA ALA A 125 3.48 11.05 13.05
C ALA A 125 2.80 12.42 12.90
N ASP A 126 2.04 12.63 11.83
CA ASP A 126 1.61 13.97 11.44
C ASP A 126 0.23 14.39 11.98
N GLY A 127 -0.57 13.46 12.53
CA GLY A 127 -1.96 13.75 12.98
C GLY A 127 -2.82 14.44 11.91
N ALA A 128 -2.47 14.21 10.63
CA ALA A 128 -3.01 14.90 9.48
C ALA A 128 -3.89 13.98 8.61
N GLU A 129 -4.07 12.72 8.99
CA GLU A 129 -4.78 11.73 8.18
C GLU A 129 -6.26 12.09 8.03
N GLY A 130 -6.91 12.62 9.06
CA GLY A 130 -8.28 13.14 8.96
C GLY A 130 -8.37 14.34 8.03
N LYS A 131 -7.38 15.23 8.03
CA LYS A 131 -7.31 16.39 7.11
C LYS A 131 -7.10 15.94 5.67
N ARG A 132 -6.14 15.05 5.44
CA ARG A 132 -5.88 14.42 4.13
C ARG A 132 -7.11 13.71 3.59
N TRP A 133 -7.82 12.95 4.43
CA TRP A 133 -9.05 12.29 4.04
C TRP A 133 -10.17 13.28 3.68
N ASN A 134 -10.29 14.38 4.43
CA ASN A 134 -11.27 15.43 4.11
C ASN A 134 -10.95 16.12 2.78
N GLU A 135 -9.67 16.37 2.48
CA GLU A 135 -9.23 16.90 1.18
C GLU A 135 -9.54 15.92 0.04
N ILE A 136 -9.23 14.63 0.21
CA ILE A 136 -9.58 13.58 -0.75
C ILE A 136 -11.09 13.48 -0.94
N SER A 137 -11.87 13.55 0.15
CA SER A 137 -13.34 13.48 0.08
C SER A 137 -13.94 14.65 -0.69
N LYS A 138 -13.37 15.86 -0.53
CA LYS A 138 -13.72 17.03 -1.35
C LYS A 138 -13.30 16.80 -2.79
N ALA A 139 -12.08 16.33 -3.05
CA ALA A 139 -11.58 16.03 -4.38
C ALA A 139 -12.47 15.03 -5.15
N ILE A 140 -13.05 14.03 -4.46
CA ILE A 140 -13.99 13.06 -5.06
C ILE A 140 -15.23 13.76 -5.63
N SER A 141 -15.72 14.84 -5.01
CA SER A 141 -16.87 15.60 -5.50
C SER A 141 -16.62 16.36 -6.81
N PHE A 142 -15.35 16.58 -7.18
CA PHE A 142 -14.95 17.23 -8.43
C PHE A 142 -14.73 16.23 -9.58
N LEU A 143 -14.84 14.92 -9.32
CA LEU A 143 -14.75 13.91 -10.36
C LEU A 143 -16.04 13.86 -11.22
N PRO A 144 -15.97 13.40 -12.48
CA PRO A 144 -17.16 13.16 -13.30
C PRO A 144 -18.15 12.21 -12.59
N LYS A 145 -19.46 12.43 -12.75
CA LYS A 145 -20.53 11.73 -12.00
C LYS A 145 -20.36 10.21 -11.90
N GLU A 146 -20.01 9.55 -13.00
CA GLU A 146 -19.79 8.10 -13.03
C GLU A 146 -18.58 7.68 -12.19
N ARG A 147 -17.47 8.44 -12.30
CA ARG A 147 -16.23 8.21 -11.55
C ARG A 147 -16.38 8.57 -10.08
N GLN A 148 -17.16 9.60 -9.76
CA GLN A 148 -17.53 9.97 -8.39
C GLN A 148 -18.28 8.83 -7.71
N LEU A 149 -19.26 8.22 -8.39
CA LEU A 149 -20.02 7.07 -7.85
C LEU A 149 -19.12 5.85 -7.61
N ILE A 150 -18.24 5.53 -8.56
CA ILE A 150 -17.29 4.43 -8.41
C ILE A 150 -16.32 4.71 -7.25
N ALA A 151 -15.80 5.93 -7.17
CA ALA A 151 -14.88 6.36 -6.12
C ALA A 151 -15.53 6.38 -4.72
N SER A 152 -16.78 6.84 -4.59
CA SER A 152 -17.49 6.82 -3.30
C SER A 152 -17.71 5.38 -2.83
N LEU A 153 -18.27 4.52 -3.69
CA LEU A 153 -18.49 3.11 -3.35
C LEU A 153 -17.18 2.39 -2.98
N HIS A 154 -16.08 2.70 -3.66
CA HIS A 154 -14.80 2.05 -3.40
C HIS A 154 -14.08 2.61 -2.17
N PHE A 155 -13.90 3.93 -2.08
CA PHE A 155 -13.07 4.57 -1.05
C PHE A 155 -13.85 4.90 0.23
N GLN A 156 -15.12 5.32 0.12
CA GLN A 156 -15.95 5.68 1.29
C GLN A 156 -16.63 4.45 1.88
N ASP A 157 -17.24 3.61 1.05
CA ASP A 157 -18.00 2.45 1.53
C ASP A 157 -17.15 1.17 1.66
N GLY A 158 -15.97 1.18 1.02
CA GLY A 158 -14.99 0.09 1.09
C GLY A 158 -15.32 -1.12 0.22
N HIS A 159 -16.15 -0.97 -0.82
CA HIS A 159 -16.53 -2.08 -1.71
C HIS A 159 -15.38 -2.54 -2.59
N SER A 160 -15.29 -3.85 -2.80
CA SER A 160 -14.34 -4.42 -3.77
C SER A 160 -14.73 -4.02 -5.21
N PRO A 161 -13.78 -3.96 -6.17
CA PRO A 161 -14.11 -3.65 -7.56
C PRO A 161 -15.19 -4.57 -8.15
N ARG A 162 -15.19 -5.85 -7.74
CA ARG A 162 -16.22 -6.84 -8.11
C ARG A 162 -17.60 -6.48 -7.55
N GLU A 163 -17.69 -6.05 -6.28
CA GLU A 163 -18.94 -5.59 -5.68
C GLU A 163 -19.47 -4.31 -6.32
N VAL A 164 -18.58 -3.36 -6.63
CA VAL A 164 -18.93 -2.12 -7.33
C VAL A 164 -19.45 -2.42 -8.73
N ALA A 165 -18.77 -3.31 -9.46
CA ALA A 165 -19.20 -3.78 -10.78
C ALA A 165 -20.60 -4.42 -10.74
N LYS A 166 -20.86 -5.28 -9.75
CA LYS A 166 -22.18 -5.90 -9.54
C LYS A 166 -23.27 -4.86 -9.25
N ARG A 167 -22.96 -3.79 -8.51
CA ARG A 167 -23.92 -2.73 -8.16
C ARG A 167 -24.26 -1.81 -9.32
N ILE A 168 -23.28 -1.46 -10.16
CA ILE A 168 -23.45 -0.53 -11.27
C ILE A 168 -23.86 -1.26 -12.56
N GLY A 169 -23.81 -2.60 -12.59
CA GLY A 169 -24.09 -3.39 -13.78
C GLY A 169 -22.97 -3.28 -14.83
N ALA A 170 -21.72 -3.14 -14.38
CA ALA A 170 -20.55 -2.95 -15.22
C ALA A 170 -19.59 -4.17 -15.14
N ASN A 171 -18.63 -4.23 -16.05
CA ASN A 171 -17.55 -5.21 -16.00
C ASN A 171 -16.53 -4.83 -14.90
N THR A 172 -16.10 -5.81 -14.09
CA THR A 172 -15.04 -5.66 -13.09
C THR A 172 -13.81 -4.96 -13.65
N LEU A 173 -13.37 -5.31 -14.87
CA LEU A 173 -12.20 -4.71 -15.52
C LEU A 173 -12.39 -3.21 -15.80
N ARG A 174 -13.58 -2.83 -16.26
CA ARG A 174 -13.94 -1.42 -16.48
C ARG A 174 -13.94 -0.66 -15.17
N VAL A 175 -14.50 -1.24 -14.10
CA VAL A 175 -14.51 -0.61 -12.78
C VAL A 175 -13.09 -0.44 -12.23
N THR A 176 -12.21 -1.45 -12.35
CA THR A 176 -10.80 -1.30 -11.94
C THR A 176 -10.09 -0.19 -12.72
N SER A 177 -10.34 -0.06 -14.02
CA SER A 177 -9.76 1.02 -14.83
C SER A 177 -10.29 2.40 -14.39
N GLU A 178 -11.58 2.53 -14.13
CA GLU A 178 -12.15 3.80 -13.66
C GLU A 178 -11.68 4.16 -12.24
N ILE A 179 -11.44 3.16 -11.37
CA ILE A 179 -10.80 3.38 -10.06
C ILE A 179 -9.37 3.90 -10.27
N GLN A 180 -8.59 3.35 -11.19
CA GLN A 180 -7.23 3.83 -11.49
C GLN A 180 -7.24 5.28 -11.97
N LYS A 181 -8.11 5.61 -12.93
CA LYS A 181 -8.29 6.99 -13.41
C LYS A 181 -8.73 7.93 -12.29
N ALA A 182 -9.62 7.48 -11.40
CA ALA A 182 -10.02 8.24 -10.22
C ALA A 182 -8.82 8.53 -9.31
N VAL A 183 -7.95 7.55 -9.05
CA VAL A 183 -6.73 7.76 -8.26
C VAL A 183 -5.80 8.77 -8.94
N GLU A 184 -5.62 8.67 -10.26
CA GLU A 184 -4.78 9.61 -11.01
C GLU A 184 -5.31 11.05 -10.97
N ASP A 185 -6.62 11.23 -11.13
CA ASP A 185 -7.24 12.55 -11.06
C ASP A 185 -7.20 13.12 -9.64
N LEU A 186 -7.49 12.28 -8.64
CA LEU A 186 -7.39 12.68 -7.23
C LEU A 186 -5.96 13.07 -6.87
N LYS A 187 -4.94 12.35 -7.38
CA LYS A 187 -3.54 12.75 -7.22
C LYS A 187 -3.25 14.12 -7.83
N LYS A 188 -3.81 14.44 -9.00
CA LYS A 188 -3.65 15.77 -9.61
C LYS A 188 -4.33 16.89 -8.81
N ILE A 189 -5.49 16.60 -8.23
CA ILE A 189 -6.30 17.58 -7.47
C ILE A 189 -5.72 17.81 -6.07
N VAL A 190 -5.25 16.74 -5.41
CA VAL A 190 -4.76 16.76 -4.02
C VAL A 190 -3.25 16.97 -3.94
N ALA A 191 -2.50 16.81 -5.04
CA ALA A 191 -1.08 17.14 -5.04
C ALA A 191 -0.89 18.58 -4.56
N PRO A 192 -0.07 18.81 -3.51
CA PRO A 192 0.27 20.16 -3.10
C PRO A 192 0.90 20.86 -4.31
N LYS A 193 0.54 22.14 -4.55
CA LYS A 193 1.32 23.02 -5.42
C LYS A 193 2.79 22.78 -5.09
N ALA A 194 3.52 22.30 -6.10
CA ALA A 194 4.91 21.89 -6.07
C ALA A 194 5.68 22.45 -4.86
N THR A 195 5.74 21.68 -3.79
CA THR A 195 6.95 21.68 -2.98
C THR A 195 7.88 20.75 -3.73
N VAL A 196 8.82 21.42 -4.41
CA VAL A 196 10.09 20.95 -4.98
C VAL A 196 10.28 19.44 -4.88
N PRO A 197 10.62 18.72 -5.98
CA PRO A 197 11.11 17.35 -5.83
C PRO A 197 12.24 17.44 -4.81
N VAL A 198 12.02 16.90 -3.61
CA VAL A 198 13.11 16.64 -2.69
C VAL A 198 13.97 15.72 -3.53
N LEU A 199 15.05 16.29 -4.09
CA LEU A 199 16.17 15.53 -4.59
C LEU A 199 16.48 14.63 -3.41
N GLN A 200 16.06 13.37 -3.52
CA GLN A 200 16.42 12.35 -2.58
C GLN A 200 17.94 12.46 -2.53
N VAL A 201 18.45 12.95 -1.40
CA VAL A 201 19.87 12.96 -1.12
C VAL A 201 20.31 11.56 -1.49
N LYS A 202 21.20 11.45 -2.49
CA LYS A 202 21.75 10.20 -3.01
C LYS A 202 22.12 9.36 -1.79
N GLN A 203 21.23 8.46 -1.37
CA GLN A 203 21.53 7.56 -0.27
C GLN A 203 22.66 6.73 -0.83
N SER A 204 23.84 6.83 -0.22
CA SER A 204 25.02 6.12 -0.68
C SER A 204 24.64 4.66 -0.80
N TYR A 205 24.72 4.13 -2.02
CA TYR A 205 24.34 2.76 -2.31
C TYR A 205 25.20 1.87 -1.43
N PRO A 206 24.66 0.81 -0.80
CA PRO A 206 25.39 -0.01 0.17
C PRO A 206 26.67 -0.67 -0.37
N TYR A 207 26.93 -0.56 -1.69
CA TYR A 207 28.14 -1.02 -2.37
C TYR A 207 28.88 0.10 -3.15
N ASP A 208 28.64 1.38 -2.88
CA ASP A 208 29.33 2.51 -3.54
C ASP A 208 30.86 2.45 -3.41
N HIS A 209 31.36 1.79 -2.37
CA HIS A 209 32.79 1.58 -2.13
C HIS A 209 33.40 0.44 -2.97
N ILE A 210 32.59 -0.35 -3.67
CA ILE A 210 33.02 -1.53 -4.46
C ILE A 210 32.57 -1.42 -5.93
N LEU A 211 31.43 -0.77 -6.17
CA LEU A 211 30.85 -0.59 -7.50
C LEU A 211 31.25 0.77 -8.07
N SER A 212 31.56 0.82 -9.37
CA SER A 212 31.68 2.10 -10.06
C SER A 212 30.32 2.82 -10.11
N SER A 213 30.33 4.15 -10.25
CA SER A 213 29.10 4.98 -10.34
C SER A 213 28.11 4.45 -11.40
N GLU A 214 28.62 3.97 -12.53
CA GLU A 214 27.82 3.40 -13.62
C GLU A 214 27.25 2.01 -13.27
N GLN A 215 28.05 1.18 -12.60
CA GLN A 215 27.65 -0.17 -12.16
C GLN A 215 26.61 -0.13 -11.05
N ALA A 216 26.78 0.78 -10.08
CA ALA A 216 25.82 1.01 -9.00
C ALA A 216 24.47 1.47 -9.55
N ALA A 217 24.46 2.39 -10.53
CA ALA A 217 23.23 2.86 -11.17
C ALA A 217 22.47 1.73 -11.89
N VAL A 218 23.16 0.92 -12.69
CA VAL A 218 22.54 -0.23 -13.37
C VAL A 218 22.04 -1.27 -12.37
N PHE A 219 22.81 -1.55 -11.32
CA PHE A 219 22.49 -2.56 -10.33
C PHE A 219 21.30 -2.14 -9.44
N ALA A 220 21.21 -0.87 -9.03
CA ALA A 220 20.06 -0.32 -8.31
C ALA A 220 18.78 -0.34 -9.16
N LEU A 221 18.84 0.11 -10.42
CA LEU A 221 17.67 0.10 -11.32
C LEU A 221 17.17 -1.33 -11.61
N ARG A 222 18.07 -2.31 -11.65
CA ARG A 222 17.72 -3.71 -11.88
C ARG A 222 17.20 -4.40 -10.63
N GLN A 223 17.82 -4.19 -9.48
CA GLN A 223 17.55 -4.95 -8.26
C GLN A 223 16.48 -4.31 -7.39
N ASP A 224 16.45 -2.97 -7.30
CA ASP A 224 15.49 -2.25 -6.46
C ASP A 224 14.22 -1.91 -7.26
N GLN A 225 14.38 -1.52 -8.53
CA GLN A 225 13.26 -1.10 -9.39
C GLN A 225 12.78 -2.16 -10.40
N LYS A 226 13.41 -3.35 -10.44
CA LYS A 226 13.07 -4.49 -11.31
C LYS A 226 12.91 -4.17 -12.80
N LYS A 227 13.53 -3.11 -13.31
CA LYS A 227 13.41 -2.67 -14.71
C LYS A 227 14.11 -3.63 -15.67
N SER A 228 13.67 -3.69 -16.93
CA SER A 228 14.32 -4.52 -17.95
C SER A 228 15.65 -3.91 -18.40
N PHE A 229 16.57 -4.72 -18.95
CA PHE A 229 17.83 -4.19 -19.49
C PHE A 229 17.61 -3.20 -20.63
N ALA A 230 16.51 -3.33 -21.37
CA ALA A 230 16.11 -2.39 -22.42
C ALA A 230 15.66 -1.05 -21.81
N ASP A 231 14.84 -1.09 -20.75
CA ASP A 231 14.40 0.13 -20.06
C ASP A 231 15.56 0.85 -19.39
N ILE A 232 16.49 0.09 -18.79
CA ILE A 232 17.69 0.64 -18.15
C ILE A 232 18.62 1.26 -19.20
N ALA A 233 18.74 0.64 -20.37
CA ALA A 233 19.46 1.20 -21.51
C ALA A 233 18.85 2.53 -21.98
N SER A 234 17.53 2.60 -22.10
CA SER A 234 16.83 3.84 -22.44
C SER A 234 16.96 4.93 -21.37
N ILE A 235 16.97 4.56 -20.08
CA ILE A 235 17.08 5.51 -18.95
C ILE A 235 18.50 6.07 -18.82
N LEU A 236 19.52 5.23 -18.98
CA LEU A 236 20.91 5.61 -18.79
C LEU A 236 21.60 6.06 -20.09
N GLY A 237 20.93 5.94 -21.24
CA GLY A 237 21.48 6.31 -22.55
C GLY A 237 22.60 5.38 -23.04
N TYR A 238 22.72 4.17 -22.46
CA TYR A 238 23.72 3.18 -22.87
C TYR A 238 23.13 2.10 -23.76
N PRO A 239 23.93 1.47 -24.64
CA PRO A 239 23.53 0.25 -25.34
C PRO A 239 23.16 -0.86 -24.36
N GLN A 240 22.14 -1.65 -24.68
CA GLN A 240 21.66 -2.76 -23.82
C GLN A 240 22.77 -3.77 -23.48
N THR A 241 23.68 -4.04 -24.41
CA THR A 241 24.85 -4.90 -24.20
C THR A 241 25.78 -4.36 -23.12
N GLN A 242 26.00 -3.05 -23.10
CA GLN A 242 26.83 -2.36 -22.13
C GLN A 242 26.18 -2.35 -20.74
N VAL A 243 24.86 -2.15 -20.66
CA VAL A 243 24.10 -2.29 -19.42
C VAL A 243 24.19 -3.70 -18.85
N GLN A 244 24.07 -4.73 -19.69
CA GLN A 244 24.22 -6.13 -19.26
C GLN A 244 25.63 -6.41 -18.72
N GLN A 245 26.68 -5.88 -19.36
CA GLN A 245 28.06 -6.01 -18.89
C GLN A 245 28.27 -5.33 -17.54
N TYR A 246 27.74 -4.11 -17.36
CA TYR A 246 27.81 -3.41 -16.08
C TYR A 246 27.09 -4.17 -14.97
N TYR A 247 25.91 -4.73 -15.26
CA TYR A 247 25.18 -5.55 -14.29
C TYR A 247 25.93 -6.83 -13.89
N ILE A 248 26.50 -7.55 -14.86
CA ILE A 248 27.25 -8.80 -14.59
C ILE A 248 28.49 -8.50 -13.74
N LYS A 249 29.26 -7.45 -14.08
CA LYS A 249 30.43 -7.02 -13.29
C LYS A 249 30.03 -6.60 -11.88
N ALA A 250 28.96 -5.82 -11.74
CA ALA A 250 28.44 -5.41 -10.44
C ALA A 250 28.02 -6.61 -9.58
N TYR A 251 27.28 -7.56 -10.17
CA TYR A 251 26.82 -8.76 -9.49
C TYR A 251 27.99 -9.66 -9.05
N GLN A 252 29.04 -9.80 -9.86
CA GLN A 252 30.24 -10.56 -9.50
C GLN A 252 30.98 -9.93 -8.32
N LEU A 253 31.14 -8.60 -8.32
CA LEU A 253 31.81 -7.87 -7.24
C LEU A 253 31.03 -7.97 -5.93
N VAL A 254 29.72 -7.76 -5.97
CA VAL A 254 28.83 -7.94 -4.82
C VAL A 254 28.93 -9.38 -4.31
N LYS A 255 28.76 -10.39 -5.18
CA LYS A 255 28.86 -11.81 -4.81
C LYS A 255 30.21 -12.18 -4.17
N ASN A 256 31.32 -11.62 -4.63
CA ASN A 256 32.64 -11.84 -4.04
C ASN A 256 32.78 -11.17 -2.67
N HIS A 257 32.23 -9.97 -2.50
CA HIS A 257 32.16 -9.29 -1.20
C HIS A 257 31.35 -10.08 -0.17
N TRP A 258 30.20 -10.64 -0.56
CA TRP A 258 29.40 -11.53 0.30
C TRP A 258 30.16 -12.80 0.71
N LYS A 259 31.04 -13.32 -0.16
CA LYS A 259 31.89 -14.49 0.16
C LYS A 259 33.06 -14.16 1.10
N GLN A 260 33.59 -12.94 1.04
CA GLN A 260 34.72 -12.52 1.87
C GLN A 260 34.29 -12.04 3.27
N ASN A 261 33.10 -11.43 3.38
CA ASN A 261 32.58 -10.86 4.64
C ASN A 261 31.48 -11.71 5.29
N GLY A 262 31.20 -12.90 4.76
CA GLY A 262 30.24 -13.88 5.29
C GLY A 262 30.91 -15.01 6.10
N ARG A 263 31.81 -14.66 7.03
CA ARG A 263 32.26 -15.51 8.15
C ARG A 263 32.03 -14.78 9.46
#